data_AF-A0AAW6REQ7-F1
#
_entry.id   AF-A0AAW6REQ7-F1
#
_cell.length_a   1.000
_cell.length_b   1.000
_cell.length_c   1.000
_cell.angle_alpha   90.00
_cell.angle_beta   90.00
_cell.angle_gamma   90.00
#
_symmetry.space_group_name_H-M   'P 1'
#
loop_
_entity.id
_entity.type
_entity.pdbx_description
1 polymer ?
#
loop_
_entity_poly.entity_id
_entity_poly.type
_entity_poly.pdbx_seq_one_letter_code
_entity_poly.pdbx_strand_id
1 'polypeptide(L)'
;MKTPAPESSEVNNALMRAVLWFLGLFACAVALALLMGGNRGTVTLFWPPWRVDVSANLALLLLLAAALLLHAGRLALRKAWRPAAALARFARFGRRAPARPPEACLAEAWAHRLAGRTAQARQAAAAALAAAGAQDWALQAQAHLMAAACETGPARQRHWRQAQAALAALTQLEPLAPSAAEPAAPAASADSAADTVPAGRRVLAASGQAAIRQEPGGGQEPARTPQKQEQI
;
A
#
# COMPACT_ATOMS: atom_id res chain seq x y z
N MET A 1 -2.28 -35.96 17.98
CA MET A 1 -2.51 -34.52 17.74
C MET A 1 -1.40 -33.74 18.43
N LYS A 2 -0.50 -33.13 17.67
CA LYS A 2 0.64 -32.36 18.21
C LYS A 2 0.24 -30.89 18.22
N THR A 3 0.08 -30.31 19.42
CA THR A 3 -0.19 -28.88 19.57
C THR A 3 1.02 -28.10 19.04
N PRO A 4 0.84 -27.12 18.14
CA PRO A 4 1.96 -26.29 17.69
C PRO A 4 2.45 -25.44 18.86
N ALA A 5 3.76 -25.49 19.12
CA ALA A 5 4.40 -24.63 20.12
C ALA A 5 4.26 -23.15 19.70
N PRO A 6 3.97 -22.22 20.62
CA PRO A 6 3.86 -20.81 20.30
C PRO A 6 5.19 -20.28 19.75
N GLU A 7 5.15 -19.59 18.61
CA GLU A 7 6.33 -18.97 18.02
C GLU A 7 6.89 -17.92 18.99
N SER A 8 8.20 -17.94 19.21
CA SER A 8 8.91 -17.10 20.20
C SER A 8 8.67 -15.59 20.04
N SER A 9 8.29 -15.14 18.85
CA SER A 9 7.97 -13.75 18.54
C SER A 9 6.66 -13.28 19.20
N GLU A 10 5.64 -14.14 19.30
CA GLU A 10 4.38 -13.80 19.97
C GLU A 10 4.58 -13.67 21.48
N VAL A 11 5.37 -14.58 22.06
CA VAL A 11 5.76 -14.52 23.47
C VAL A 11 6.52 -13.23 23.76
N ASN A 12 7.53 -12.88 22.95
CA ASN A 12 8.30 -11.65 23.14
C ASN A 12 7.44 -10.38 23.02
N ASN A 13 6.47 -10.34 22.11
CA ASN A 13 5.55 -9.21 21.99
C ASN A 13 4.63 -9.09 23.22
N ALA A 14 4.14 -10.20 23.75
CA ALA A 14 3.36 -10.21 24.99
C ALA A 14 4.22 -9.78 26.19
N LEU A 15 5.46 -10.26 26.26
CA LEU A 15 6.40 -9.97 27.33
C LEU A 15 6.82 -8.50 27.33
N MET A 16 7.14 -7.90 26.18
CA MET A 16 7.45 -6.47 26.07
C MET A 16 6.27 -5.59 26.48
N ARG A 17 5.04 -5.96 26.12
CA ARG A 17 3.83 -5.25 26.55
C ARG A 17 3.58 -5.36 28.05
N ALA A 18 3.81 -6.55 28.62
CA ALA A 18 3.71 -6.78 30.06
C ALA A 18 4.76 -5.96 30.82
N VAL A 19 6.02 -5.95 30.37
CA VAL A 19 7.11 -5.16 30.96
C VAL A 19 6.77 -3.66 30.94
N LEU A 20 6.25 -3.14 29.84
CA LEU A 20 5.80 -1.74 29.77
C LEU A 20 4.66 -1.44 30.76
N TRP A 21 3.73 -2.38 30.94
CA TRP A 21 2.64 -2.26 31.92
C TRP A 21 3.16 -2.29 33.36
N PHE A 22 4.07 -3.22 33.68
CA PHE A 22 4.71 -3.32 34.99
C PHE A 22 5.56 -2.08 35.30
N LEU A 23 6.28 -1.53 34.32
CA LEU A 23 7.04 -0.30 34.49
C LEU A 23 6.13 0.88 34.83
N GLY A 24 4.97 0.97 34.17
CA GLY A 24 3.94 1.98 34.48
C GLY A 24 3.34 1.80 35.88
N LEU A 25 3.00 0.56 36.28
CA LEU A 25 2.50 0.24 37.62
C LEU A 25 3.54 0.53 38.69
N PHE A 26 4.80 0.19 38.45
CA PHE A 26 5.90 0.44 39.36
C PHE A 26 6.15 1.94 39.55
N ALA A 27 6.15 2.72 38.47
CA ALA A 27 6.26 4.18 38.56
C ALA A 27 5.09 4.79 39.37
N CYS A 28 3.88 4.26 39.21
CA CYS A 28 2.71 4.66 40.00
C CYS A 28 2.88 4.32 41.50
N ALA A 29 3.37 3.12 41.81
CA ALA A 29 3.65 2.69 43.19
C ALA A 29 4.74 3.53 43.86
N VAL A 30 5.84 3.84 43.14
CA VAL A 30 6.90 4.72 43.64
C VAL A 30 6.37 6.13 43.89
N ALA A 31 5.53 6.67 43.01
CA ALA A 31 4.88 7.95 43.22
C ALA A 31 4.01 7.94 44.49
N LEU A 32 3.19 6.89 44.69
CA LEU A 32 2.39 6.71 45.91
C LEU A 32 3.24 6.56 47.17
N ALA A 33 4.38 5.88 47.10
CA ALA A 33 5.29 5.72 48.24
C ALA A 33 5.96 7.05 48.64
N LEU A 34 6.41 7.84 47.66
CA LEU A 34 6.94 9.19 47.88
C LEU A 34 5.86 10.13 48.42
N LEU A 35 4.60 9.93 48.01
CA LEU A 35 3.43 10.66 48.49
C LEU A 35 3.09 10.37 49.97
N MET A 36 3.42 9.19 50.45
CA MET A 36 3.11 8.75 51.81
C MET A 36 4.21 9.13 52.82
N GLY A 37 5.36 9.64 52.33
CA GLY A 37 6.44 10.17 53.18
C GLY A 37 6.13 11.55 53.75
N GLY A 38 6.33 11.70 55.07
CA GLY A 38 6.10 12.88 55.93
C GLY A 38 5.93 14.27 55.28
N ASN A 39 4.81 14.92 55.60
CA ASN A 39 4.31 16.13 54.94
C ASN A 39 4.83 17.44 55.60
N ARG A 40 5.76 18.15 54.94
CA ARG A 40 6.17 19.53 55.31
C ARG A 40 5.92 20.58 54.21
N GLY A 41 5.62 20.14 52.97
CA GLY A 41 5.44 21.02 51.82
C GLY A 41 3.95 21.26 51.49
N THR A 42 3.57 22.52 51.31
CA THR A 42 2.21 22.93 50.90
C THR A 42 2.32 23.81 49.66
N VAL A 43 1.46 23.57 48.68
CA VAL A 43 1.30 24.37 47.46
C VAL A 43 0.05 25.22 47.62
N THR A 44 0.22 26.53 47.74
CA THR A 44 -0.90 27.47 47.85
C THR A 44 -1.26 28.02 46.47
N LEU A 45 -2.48 27.75 46.03
CA LEU A 45 -3.04 28.40 44.86
C LEU A 45 -3.77 29.67 45.31
N PHE A 46 -3.22 30.83 44.95
CA PHE A 46 -3.80 32.12 45.28
C PHE A 46 -4.62 32.65 44.10
N TRP A 47 -5.95 32.64 44.23
CA TRP A 47 -6.88 33.18 43.24
C TRP A 47 -7.90 34.09 43.92
N PRO A 48 -7.84 35.43 43.82
CA PRO A 48 -8.77 36.29 44.56
C PRO A 48 -10.25 35.99 44.20
N PRO A 49 -11.18 35.76 45.15
CA PRO A 49 -11.11 35.78 46.64
C PRO A 49 -10.86 34.41 47.33
N TRP A 50 -10.53 33.35 46.59
CA TRP A 50 -10.35 31.98 47.10
C TRP A 50 -8.87 31.60 47.24
N ARG A 51 -8.47 31.19 48.44
CA ARG A 51 -7.16 30.59 48.69
C ARG A 51 -7.35 29.08 48.85
N VAL A 52 -6.70 28.30 47.99
CA VAL A 52 -6.74 26.83 48.08
C VAL A 52 -5.34 26.35 48.41
N ASP A 53 -5.15 25.93 49.66
CA ASP A 53 -3.89 25.31 50.11
C ASP A 53 -3.99 23.80 49.88
N VAL A 54 -3.16 23.29 48.97
CA VAL A 54 -3.10 21.88 48.60
C VAL A 54 -1.80 21.31 49.15
N SER A 55 -1.81 20.15 49.80
CA SER A 55 -0.53 19.51 50.18
C SER A 55 0.32 19.28 48.93
N ALA A 56 1.64 19.48 49.03
CA ALA A 56 2.57 19.26 47.92
C ALA A 56 2.42 17.84 47.34
N ASN A 57 2.10 16.88 48.21
CA ASN A 57 1.79 15.52 47.82
C ASN A 57 0.55 15.51 46.90
N LEU A 58 -0.59 16.02 47.35
CA LEU A 58 -1.82 16.07 46.55
C LEU A 58 -1.62 16.83 45.22
N ALA A 59 -0.87 17.93 45.21
CA ALA A 59 -0.53 18.66 44.00
C ALA A 59 0.29 17.79 43.01
N LEU A 60 1.28 17.04 43.50
CA LEU A 60 2.09 16.14 42.69
C LEU A 60 1.27 14.98 42.13
N LEU A 61 0.35 14.42 42.92
CA LEU A 61 -0.58 13.38 42.49
C LEU A 61 -1.49 13.89 41.37
N LEU A 62 -2.05 15.09 41.50
CA LEU A 62 -2.87 15.73 40.47
C LEU A 62 -2.06 15.95 39.18
N LEU A 63 -0.81 16.40 39.28
CA LEU A 63 0.06 16.63 38.13
C LEU A 63 0.37 15.31 37.40
N LEU A 64 0.67 14.24 38.15
CA LEU A 64 0.90 12.92 37.58
C LEU A 64 -0.36 12.37 36.91
N ALA A 65 -1.51 12.48 37.57
CA ALA A 65 -2.81 12.07 37.01
C ALA A 65 -3.13 12.84 35.72
N ALA A 66 -2.88 14.16 35.68
CA ALA A 66 -3.07 14.98 34.49
C ALA A 66 -2.13 14.55 33.35
N ALA A 67 -0.85 14.26 33.65
CA ALA A 67 0.10 13.77 32.66
C ALA A 67 -0.30 12.39 32.09
N LEU A 68 -0.75 11.47 32.95
CA LEU A 68 -1.26 10.16 32.51
C LEU A 68 -2.53 10.30 31.67
N LEU A 69 -3.46 11.16 32.08
CA LEU A 69 -4.70 11.40 31.35
C LEU A 69 -4.42 12.02 29.97
N LEU A 70 -3.48 12.98 29.89
CA LEU A 70 -3.05 13.55 28.62
C LEU A 70 -2.35 12.49 27.74
N HIS A 71 -1.48 11.67 28.32
CA HIS A 71 -0.80 10.60 27.59
C HIS A 71 -1.80 9.55 27.06
N ALA A 72 -2.73 9.10 27.90
CA ALA A 72 -3.79 8.19 27.54
C ALA A 72 -4.73 8.80 26.49
N GLY A 73 -5.10 10.07 26.65
CA GLY A 73 -5.87 10.85 25.68
C GLY A 73 -5.16 10.93 24.34
N ARG A 74 -3.87 11.25 24.30
CA ARG A 74 -3.07 11.25 23.06
C ARG A 74 -3.02 9.86 22.42
N LEU A 75 -2.89 8.80 23.21
CA LEU A 75 -2.91 7.43 22.67
C LEU A 75 -4.30 7.04 22.15
N ALA A 76 -5.35 7.45 22.83
CA ALA A 76 -6.75 7.26 22.42
C ALA A 76 -7.05 8.03 21.13
N LEU A 77 -6.64 9.30 21.03
CA LEU A 77 -6.71 10.09 19.79
C LEU A 77 -5.93 9.39 18.68
N ARG A 78 -4.69 8.95 18.92
CA ARG A 78 -3.91 8.21 17.92
C ARG A 78 -4.65 6.94 17.46
N LYS A 79 -5.29 6.19 18.36
CA LYS A 79 -6.08 5.00 18.02
C LYS A 79 -7.37 5.34 17.28
N ALA A 80 -8.08 6.38 17.70
CA ALA A 80 -9.31 6.88 17.07
C ALA A 80 -9.05 7.46 15.67
N TRP A 81 -7.83 7.95 15.41
CA TRP A 81 -7.43 8.48 14.11
C TRP A 81 -6.84 7.43 13.16
N ARG A 82 -6.50 6.22 13.65
CA ARG A 82 -6.07 5.09 12.80
C ARG A 82 -7.12 4.62 11.79
N PRO A 83 -8.42 4.51 12.10
CA PRO A 83 -9.41 4.18 11.07
C PRO A 83 -9.50 5.29 10.01
N ALA A 84 -9.41 6.57 10.40
CA ALA A 84 -9.48 7.70 9.47
C ALA A 84 -8.24 7.84 8.58
N ALA A 85 -7.03 7.61 9.08
CA ALA A 85 -5.80 7.69 8.28
C ALA A 85 -5.58 6.46 7.38
N ALA A 86 -6.01 5.28 7.83
CA ALA A 86 -6.03 4.09 6.97
C ALA A 86 -7.08 4.25 5.86
N LEU A 87 -8.33 4.63 6.19
CA LEU A 87 -9.35 4.88 5.17
C LEU A 87 -9.06 6.09 4.29
N ALA A 88 -8.47 7.18 4.79
CA ALA A 88 -8.16 8.36 3.97
C ALA A 88 -7.03 8.11 2.97
N ARG A 89 -6.08 7.22 3.29
CA ARG A 89 -5.10 6.72 2.32
C ARG A 89 -5.75 5.85 1.25
N PHE A 90 -6.81 5.08 1.55
CA PHE A 90 -7.54 4.33 0.51
C PHE A 90 -8.57 5.20 -0.25
N ALA A 91 -9.24 6.13 0.42
CA ALA A 91 -10.28 6.99 -0.15
C ALA A 91 -9.71 8.07 -1.10
N ARG A 92 -8.44 8.48 -0.92
CA ARG A 92 -7.75 9.33 -1.91
C ARG A 92 -7.34 8.60 -3.19
N PHE A 93 -7.26 7.26 -3.18
CA PHE A 93 -7.10 6.44 -4.39
C PHE A 93 -8.45 6.06 -5.04
N GLY A 94 -9.57 6.27 -4.34
CA GLY A 94 -10.92 6.02 -4.86
C GLY A 94 -11.41 7.04 -5.90
N ARG A 95 -10.72 8.17 -6.06
CA ARG A 95 -10.93 9.06 -7.20
C ARG A 95 -10.07 8.58 -8.35
N ARG A 96 -10.60 7.63 -9.13
CA ARG A 96 -10.19 7.25 -10.49
C ARG A 96 -8.84 7.86 -10.88
N ALA A 97 -7.75 7.30 -10.34
CA ALA A 97 -6.46 7.51 -10.97
C ALA A 97 -6.65 7.08 -12.43
N PRO A 98 -6.20 7.86 -13.43
CA PRO A 98 -6.23 7.40 -14.80
C PRO A 98 -5.64 5.98 -14.81
N ALA A 99 -6.35 5.03 -15.42
CA ALA A 99 -5.94 3.64 -15.45
C ALA A 99 -4.53 3.59 -16.04
N ARG A 100 -3.50 3.59 -15.18
CA ARG A 100 -2.13 3.45 -15.64
C ARG A 100 -2.04 2.05 -16.22
N PRO A 101 -1.48 1.88 -17.42
CA PRO A 101 -1.33 0.56 -17.99
C PRO A 101 -0.56 -0.31 -16.99
N PRO A 102 -1.02 -1.53 -16.69
CA PRO A 102 -0.42 -2.38 -15.66
C PRO A 102 1.07 -2.63 -15.93
N GLU A 103 1.47 -2.67 -17.21
CA GLU A 103 2.86 -2.80 -17.65
C GLU A 103 3.75 -1.63 -17.20
N ALA A 104 3.24 -0.39 -17.21
CA ALA A 104 4.02 0.77 -16.76
C ALA A 104 4.26 0.74 -15.24
N CYS A 105 3.26 0.31 -14.46
CA CYS A 105 3.42 0.11 -13.03
C CYS A 105 4.46 -0.98 -12.73
N LEU A 106 4.50 -2.04 -13.54
CA LEU A 106 5.50 -3.10 -13.40
C LEU A 106 6.91 -2.61 -13.76
N ALA A 107 7.06 -1.84 -14.83
CA ALA A 107 8.34 -1.23 -15.20
C ALA A 107 8.87 -0.28 -14.10
N GLU A 108 7.99 0.51 -13.48
CA GLU A 108 8.33 1.38 -12.34
C GLU A 108 8.78 0.56 -11.13
N ALA A 109 8.15 -0.59 -10.86
CA ALA A 109 8.57 -1.51 -9.81
C ALA A 109 10.00 -2.04 -10.04
N TRP A 110 10.34 -2.41 -11.28
CA TRP A 110 11.70 -2.81 -11.66
C TRP A 110 12.71 -1.67 -11.51
N ALA A 111 12.37 -0.46 -11.93
CA ALA A 111 13.23 0.71 -11.78
C ALA A 111 13.56 0.98 -10.29
N HIS A 112 12.55 0.91 -9.41
CA HIS A 112 12.77 1.04 -7.96
C HIS A 112 13.59 -0.10 -7.37
N ARG A 113 13.40 -1.32 -7.87
CA ARG A 113 14.15 -2.51 -7.45
C ARG A 113 15.64 -2.37 -7.77
N LEU A 114 15.96 -1.96 -8.99
CA LEU A 114 17.32 -1.72 -9.45
C LEU A 114 17.97 -0.53 -8.72
N ALA A 115 17.17 0.46 -8.33
CA ALA A 115 17.63 1.58 -7.51
C ALA A 115 17.77 1.27 -6.01
N GLY A 116 17.58 0.01 -5.57
CA GLY A 116 17.68 -0.40 -4.16
C GLY A 116 16.51 0.06 -3.26
N ARG A 117 15.48 0.70 -3.81
CA ARG A 117 14.33 1.25 -3.07
C ARG A 117 13.21 0.22 -2.92
N THR A 118 13.42 -0.77 -2.07
CA THR A 118 12.53 -1.95 -1.90
C THR A 118 11.08 -1.59 -1.49
N ALA A 119 10.90 -0.60 -0.62
CA ALA A 119 9.56 -0.17 -0.19
C ALA A 119 8.73 0.44 -1.34
N GLN A 120 9.37 1.23 -2.20
CA GLN A 120 8.73 1.84 -3.37
C GLN A 120 8.48 0.79 -4.45
N ALA A 121 9.42 -0.13 -4.67
CA ALA A 121 9.26 -1.27 -5.58
C ALA A 121 8.04 -2.14 -5.20
N ARG A 122 7.87 -2.43 -3.91
CA ARG A 122 6.69 -3.14 -3.40
C ARG A 122 5.39 -2.38 -3.68
N GLN A 123 5.39 -1.07 -3.47
CA GLN A 123 4.20 -0.25 -3.67
C GLN A 123 3.80 -0.19 -5.16
N ALA A 124 4.77 -0.06 -6.06
CA ALA A 124 4.55 -0.10 -7.50
C ALA A 124 4.08 -1.50 -7.98
N ALA A 125 4.64 -2.58 -7.43
CA ALA A 125 4.18 -3.94 -7.73
C ALA A 125 2.73 -4.19 -7.26
N ALA A 126 2.34 -3.66 -6.10
CA ALA A 126 0.96 -3.73 -5.65
C ALA A 126 0.00 -2.93 -6.54
N ALA A 127 0.44 -1.78 -7.08
CA ALA A 127 -0.33 -1.02 -8.05
C ALA A 127 -0.49 -1.77 -9.38
N ALA A 128 0.55 -2.48 -9.84
CA ALA A 128 0.47 -3.34 -11.02
C ALA A 128 -0.52 -4.49 -10.82
N LEU A 129 -0.55 -5.14 -9.65
CA LEU A 129 -1.54 -6.17 -9.32
C LEU A 129 -2.97 -5.64 -9.27
N ALA A 130 -3.17 -4.42 -8.78
CA ALA A 130 -4.49 -3.79 -8.73
C ALA A 130 -5.01 -3.39 -10.11
N ALA A 131 -4.10 -3.08 -11.05
CA ALA A 131 -4.43 -2.74 -12.43
C ALA A 131 -4.50 -3.97 -13.37
N ALA A 132 -3.98 -5.12 -12.95
CA ALA A 132 -4.01 -6.36 -13.72
C ALA A 132 -5.45 -6.86 -13.90
N GLY A 133 -5.83 -7.20 -15.12
CA GLY A 133 -7.09 -7.88 -15.38
C GLY A 133 -7.07 -9.29 -14.79
N ALA A 134 -8.25 -9.86 -14.55
CA ALA A 134 -8.39 -11.23 -14.04
C ALA A 134 -7.74 -12.29 -14.95
N GLN A 135 -7.55 -11.98 -16.23
CA GLN A 135 -6.99 -12.87 -17.25
C GLN A 135 -5.49 -12.63 -17.53
N ASP A 136 -4.89 -11.57 -16.95
CA ASP A 136 -3.49 -11.21 -17.17
C ASP A 136 -2.56 -11.99 -16.24
N TRP A 137 -2.61 -13.32 -16.32
CA TRP A 137 -1.82 -14.23 -15.48
C TRP A 137 -0.31 -13.93 -15.51
N ALA A 138 0.21 -13.40 -16.62
CA ALA A 138 1.65 -13.21 -16.83
C ALA A 138 2.15 -12.07 -15.97
N LEU A 139 1.39 -11.00 -16.02
CA LEU A 139 1.67 -9.78 -15.29
C LEU A 139 1.41 -9.99 -13.80
N GLN A 140 0.34 -10.73 -13.44
CA GLN A 140 0.10 -11.13 -12.06
C GLN A 140 1.26 -11.97 -11.49
N ALA A 141 1.75 -12.95 -12.23
CA ALA A 141 2.90 -13.76 -11.82
C ALA A 141 4.14 -12.89 -11.57
N GLN A 142 4.50 -12.02 -12.52
CA GLN A 142 5.66 -11.14 -12.41
C GLN A 142 5.54 -10.15 -11.24
N ALA A 143 4.36 -9.56 -11.02
CA ALA A 143 4.15 -8.63 -9.93
C ALA A 143 4.16 -9.33 -8.56
N HIS A 144 3.63 -10.55 -8.45
CA HIS A 144 3.75 -11.37 -7.24
C HIS A 144 5.19 -11.83 -6.96
N LEU A 145 5.96 -12.17 -7.99
CA LEU A 145 7.39 -12.45 -7.87
C LEU A 145 8.15 -11.23 -7.34
N MET A 146 7.89 -10.04 -7.91
CA MET A 146 8.49 -8.78 -7.44
C MET A 146 8.14 -8.49 -5.98
N ALA A 147 6.88 -8.70 -5.59
CA ALA A 147 6.43 -8.53 -4.22
C ALA A 147 7.11 -9.53 -3.25
N ALA A 148 7.23 -10.80 -3.64
CA ALA A 148 7.94 -11.81 -2.87
C ALA A 148 9.43 -11.45 -2.70
N ALA A 149 10.05 -10.89 -3.74
CA ALA A 149 11.44 -10.47 -3.72
C ALA A 149 11.67 -9.26 -2.77
N CYS A 150 10.66 -8.42 -2.55
CA CYS A 150 10.74 -7.27 -1.64
C CYS A 150 10.42 -7.62 -0.17
N GLU A 151 9.82 -8.78 0.09
CA GLU A 151 9.34 -9.18 1.41
C GLU A 151 10.25 -10.22 2.09
N THR A 152 10.09 -10.38 3.40
CA THR A 152 10.74 -11.42 4.21
C THR A 152 9.72 -12.21 5.04
N GLY A 153 10.06 -13.43 5.45
CA GLY A 153 9.22 -14.26 6.31
C GLY A 153 7.91 -14.76 5.65
N PRO A 154 6.79 -14.83 6.40
CA PRO A 154 5.54 -15.45 5.93
C PRO A 154 4.86 -14.68 4.79
N ALA A 155 5.04 -13.36 4.72
CA ALA A 155 4.52 -12.53 3.64
C ALA A 155 5.12 -12.90 2.28
N ARG A 156 6.43 -13.19 2.25
CA ARG A 156 7.12 -13.71 1.05
C ARG A 156 6.50 -15.01 0.58
N GLN A 157 6.26 -15.96 1.49
CA GLN A 157 5.69 -17.26 1.15
C GLN A 157 4.30 -17.15 0.52
N ARG A 158 3.45 -16.24 1.04
CA ARG A 158 2.13 -15.98 0.47
C ARG A 158 2.21 -15.49 -0.96
N HIS A 159 3.07 -14.49 -1.22
CA HIS A 159 3.27 -13.97 -2.57
C HIS A 159 3.89 -15.02 -3.51
N TRP A 160 4.74 -15.90 -2.99
CA TRP A 160 5.27 -17.01 -3.77
C TRP A 160 4.17 -17.99 -4.20
N ARG A 161 3.29 -18.40 -3.29
CA ARG A 161 2.16 -19.27 -3.65
C ARG A 161 1.24 -18.65 -4.69
N GLN A 162 1.01 -17.33 -4.60
CA GLN A 162 0.20 -16.60 -5.57
C GLN A 162 0.87 -16.53 -6.96
N ALA A 163 2.18 -16.30 -7.02
CA ALA A 163 2.92 -16.36 -8.29
C ALA A 163 2.88 -17.75 -8.92
N GLN A 164 3.02 -18.82 -8.12
CA GLN A 164 2.89 -20.20 -8.62
C GLN A 164 1.50 -20.49 -9.17
N ALA A 165 0.44 -20.03 -8.50
CA ALA A 165 -0.92 -20.18 -8.98
C ALA A 165 -1.15 -19.47 -10.33
N ALA A 166 -0.62 -18.26 -10.49
CA ALA A 166 -0.69 -17.52 -11.74
C ALA A 166 0.09 -18.22 -12.88
N LEU A 167 1.28 -18.76 -12.59
CA LEU A 167 2.08 -19.56 -13.53
C LEU A 167 1.41 -20.91 -13.88
N ALA A 168 0.65 -21.50 -12.97
CA ALA A 168 -0.10 -22.72 -13.26
C ALA A 168 -1.29 -22.43 -14.18
N ALA A 169 -2.05 -21.35 -13.93
CA ALA A 169 -3.16 -20.93 -14.78
C ALA A 169 -2.72 -20.65 -16.23
N LEU A 170 -1.51 -20.10 -16.34
CA LEU A 170 -0.73 -19.93 -17.55
C LEU A 170 -0.60 -21.19 -18.41
N THR A 171 -0.10 -22.24 -17.78
CA THR A 171 0.25 -23.50 -18.42
C THR A 171 -1.02 -24.28 -18.81
N GLN A 172 -2.12 -24.07 -18.07
CA GLN A 172 -3.43 -24.66 -18.33
C GLN A 172 -4.18 -24.04 -19.52
N LEU A 173 -3.77 -22.85 -19.99
CA LEU A 173 -4.32 -22.22 -21.20
C LEU A 173 -3.55 -22.61 -22.47
N GLU A 174 -2.35 -23.16 -22.33
CA GLU A 174 -1.50 -23.72 -23.39
C GLU A 174 -1.75 -25.22 -23.75
N PRO A 175 -2.96 -25.83 -23.60
CA PRO A 175 -3.21 -27.17 -24.14
C PRO A 175 -4.12 -27.19 -25.39
N LEU A 176 -4.47 -26.05 -25.99
CA LEU A 176 -5.28 -26.00 -27.22
C LEU A 176 -4.51 -25.44 -28.43
N ALA A 177 -3.62 -26.31 -28.94
CA ALA A 177 -3.23 -26.49 -30.35
C ALA A 177 -2.08 -25.64 -30.96
N PRO A 178 -1.33 -26.19 -31.95
CA PRO A 178 -1.61 -27.43 -32.71
C PRO A 178 -0.46 -28.46 -32.81
N SER A 179 -0.90 -29.70 -33.00
CA SER A 179 -0.38 -30.64 -34.00
C SER A 179 0.76 -30.11 -34.89
N ALA A 180 1.94 -30.73 -34.76
CA ALA A 180 2.88 -30.94 -35.86
C ALA A 180 3.57 -32.28 -35.56
N ALA A 181 3.20 -33.32 -36.28
CA ALA A 181 3.80 -33.64 -37.59
C ALA A 181 4.82 -34.77 -37.38
N GLU A 182 4.33 -35.95 -37.71
CA GLU A 182 5.06 -37.11 -38.18
C GLU A 182 6.37 -36.72 -38.93
N PRO A 183 7.50 -37.39 -38.68
CA PRO A 183 8.76 -37.06 -39.33
C PRO A 183 8.79 -37.65 -40.74
N ALA A 184 8.47 -36.82 -41.74
CA ALA A 184 8.74 -37.11 -43.14
C ALA A 184 9.56 -35.98 -43.78
N ALA A 185 10.87 -36.21 -43.89
CA ALA A 185 11.73 -35.60 -44.90
C ALA A 185 11.94 -36.64 -46.03
N PRO A 186 12.48 -36.30 -47.22
CA PRO A 186 13.03 -35.00 -47.66
C PRO A 186 12.55 -34.55 -49.07
N ALA A 187 12.72 -33.27 -49.42
CA ALA A 187 13.32 -32.81 -50.69
C ALA A 187 13.10 -31.31 -50.97
N ALA A 188 14.20 -30.68 -51.41
CA ALA A 188 14.31 -29.58 -52.36
C ALA A 188 14.00 -28.12 -51.90
N SER A 189 15.11 -27.36 -51.80
CA SER A 189 15.36 -25.98 -52.29
C SER A 189 14.44 -24.83 -51.86
N ALA A 190 14.85 -23.60 -51.60
CA ALA A 190 16.10 -22.87 -51.43
C ALA A 190 15.64 -21.44 -51.04
N ASP A 191 16.51 -20.67 -50.38
CA ASP A 191 16.48 -19.20 -50.22
C ASP A 191 15.28 -18.51 -49.55
N SER A 192 15.46 -18.15 -48.27
CA SER A 192 15.71 -16.74 -47.93
C SER A 192 16.15 -16.61 -46.48
N ALA A 193 17.29 -15.94 -46.30
CA ALA A 193 17.83 -15.54 -45.02
C ALA A 193 17.01 -14.36 -44.46
N ALA A 194 16.47 -14.52 -43.26
CA ALA A 194 16.18 -13.41 -42.34
C ALA A 194 15.95 -13.93 -40.92
N ASP A 195 16.81 -13.47 -40.01
CA ASP A 195 16.62 -13.28 -38.56
C ASP A 195 15.46 -14.01 -37.87
N THR A 196 15.81 -15.00 -37.05
CA THR A 196 14.94 -15.51 -35.97
C THR A 196 15.52 -15.15 -34.61
N VAL A 197 15.18 -13.95 -34.13
CA VAL A 197 15.17 -13.64 -32.70
C VAL A 197 13.76 -13.95 -32.19
N PRO A 198 13.56 -14.92 -31.29
CA PRO A 198 12.24 -15.23 -30.78
C PRO A 198 11.90 -14.25 -29.65
N ALA A 199 11.17 -13.18 -29.98
CA ALA A 199 10.69 -12.24 -28.98
C ALA A 199 9.23 -11.84 -29.25
N GLY A 200 8.37 -12.27 -28.33
CA GLY A 200 7.11 -11.65 -27.90
C GLY A 200 6.46 -10.65 -28.86
N ARG A 201 5.65 -11.15 -29.78
CA ARG A 201 4.78 -10.31 -30.63
C ARG A 201 3.32 -10.46 -30.22
N ARG A 202 2.91 -9.83 -29.13
CA ARG A 202 1.48 -9.53 -28.83
C ARG A 202 1.30 -8.29 -27.95
N VAL A 203 1.79 -7.11 -28.33
CA VAL A 203 1.27 -5.85 -27.73
C VAL A 203 1.15 -4.67 -28.71
N LEU A 204 1.93 -4.58 -29.79
CA LEU A 204 1.96 -3.33 -30.59
C LEU A 204 0.90 -3.19 -31.70
N ALA A 205 -0.11 -4.07 -31.76
CA ALA A 205 -1.21 -3.93 -32.74
C ALA A 205 -2.39 -3.06 -32.25
N ALA A 206 -2.44 -2.68 -30.96
CA ALA A 206 -3.60 -1.98 -30.39
C ALA A 206 -3.43 -0.45 -30.24
N SER A 207 -2.24 0.12 -30.45
CA SER A 207 -1.98 1.55 -30.23
C SER A 207 -1.90 2.41 -31.50
N GLY A 208 -2.17 1.85 -32.68
CA GLY A 208 -2.02 2.56 -33.97
C GLY A 208 -3.30 3.05 -34.66
N GLN A 209 -4.50 2.79 -34.12
CA GLN A 209 -5.76 2.91 -34.89
C GLN A 209 -6.84 3.84 -34.30
N ALA A 210 -6.47 4.83 -33.49
CA ALA A 210 -7.45 5.80 -32.95
C ALA A 210 -7.26 7.27 -33.38
N ALA A 211 -6.35 7.59 -34.31
CA ALA A 211 -5.98 8.99 -34.58
C ALA A 211 -6.20 9.50 -36.03
N ILE A 212 -6.88 8.76 -36.92
CA ILE A 212 -7.20 9.29 -38.25
C ILE A 212 -8.65 8.98 -38.62
N ARG A 213 -9.56 9.86 -38.20
CA ARG A 213 -10.88 10.06 -38.85
C ARG A 213 -11.35 11.51 -38.67
N GLN A 214 -10.69 12.41 -39.38
CA GLN A 214 -11.27 13.68 -39.87
C GLN A 214 -11.07 13.62 -41.38
N GLU A 215 -12.12 13.40 -42.15
CA GLU A 215 -12.91 14.44 -42.84
C GLU A 215 -14.16 13.74 -43.43
N PRO A 216 -15.28 14.45 -43.66
CA PRO A 216 -15.40 15.15 -44.93
C PRO A 216 -16.02 16.54 -44.83
N GLY A 217 -15.42 17.48 -45.56
CA GLY A 217 -15.94 18.81 -45.82
C GLY A 217 -17.28 18.82 -46.57
N GLY A 218 -17.89 20.01 -46.57
CA GLY A 218 -19.06 20.29 -47.39
C GLY A 218 -19.91 21.44 -46.85
N GLY A 219 -19.48 22.67 -47.13
CA GLY A 219 -20.35 23.84 -47.41
C GLY A 219 -21.32 24.32 -46.34
N GLN A 220 -21.14 25.56 -45.89
CA GLN A 220 -22.07 26.68 -46.14
C GLN A 220 -21.70 27.89 -45.28
N GLU A 221 -21.19 28.92 -45.95
CA GLU A 221 -21.42 30.32 -45.60
C GLU A 221 -22.95 30.56 -45.56
N PRO A 222 -23.51 31.39 -44.65
CA PRO A 222 -23.55 32.81 -44.96
C PRO A 222 -23.50 33.80 -43.76
N ALA A 223 -23.13 35.04 -44.11
CA ALA A 223 -23.67 36.31 -43.58
C ALA A 223 -23.43 36.68 -42.11
N ARG A 224 -22.31 37.38 -41.87
CA ARG A 224 -22.26 38.46 -40.86
C ARG A 224 -23.03 39.67 -41.38
N THR A 225 -24.13 40.01 -40.72
CA THR A 225 -24.64 41.39 -40.65
C THR A 225 -24.50 41.89 -39.22
N PRO A 226 -23.96 43.10 -38.99
CA PRO A 226 -23.87 43.70 -37.66
C PRO A 226 -25.20 44.40 -37.33
N GLN A 227 -25.89 43.97 -36.28
CA GLN A 227 -27.02 44.69 -35.71
C GLN A 227 -26.83 44.92 -34.21
N LYS A 228 -26.44 46.16 -33.91
CA LYS A 228 -27.20 47.06 -33.04
C LYS A 228 -27.38 46.63 -31.57
N GLN A 229 -26.38 46.96 -30.76
CA GLN A 229 -26.60 47.32 -29.35
C GLN A 229 -27.23 48.71 -29.31
N GLU A 230 -28.55 48.76 -29.08
CA GLU A 230 -29.25 49.93 -28.59
C GLU A 230 -30.19 49.49 -27.45
N GLN A 231 -30.02 50.16 -26.30
CA GLN A 231 -31.04 50.47 -25.29
C GLN A 231 -31.58 49.28 -24.46
N ILE A 232 -31.76 49.35 -23.14
CA ILE A 232 -32.06 50.46 -22.21
C ILE A 232 -31.33 50.21 -20.88
#